data_AF-A0A5B0RBL5-F1
#
_entry.id   AF-A0A5B0RBL5-F1
#
_cell.length_a   1.000
_cell.length_b   1.000
_cell.length_c   1.000
_cell.angle_alpha   90.00
_cell.angle_beta   90.00
_cell.angle_gamma   90.00
#
_symmetry.space_group_name_H-M   'P 1'
#
loop_
_entity.id
_entity.type
_entity.pdbx_description
1 polymer ?
#
loop_
_entity_poly.entity_id
_entity_poly.type
_entity_poly.pdbx_seq_one_letter_code
_entity_poly.pdbx_strand_id
1 'polypeptide(L)'
;MSITDQGYQNEKAREVREGFPQCRCSNCMPMEANTFIENMNLMTVDNVDRMITTDMNVYETGASVLKLPKPKTRAPRVSKKRALAYPEDLRIYKKRMRETVDQLHQDEHGENAFFTGSQLFQDKKIDLIAHHADNLRSIKDIRVLIGGETIKGQLDALLDLTHTFQLRQKPVAIPKKTGSSLRADAATEALVNRSQKDGPGGFAPRRSVRKKLD
;
A
#
# COMPACT_ATOMS: atom_id res chain seq x y z
N MET A 1 -30.63 5.98 -20.13
CA MET A 1 -32.06 6.16 -19.77
C MET A 1 -32.79 6.66 -21.00
N SER A 2 -33.96 6.11 -21.31
CA SER A 2 -34.75 6.57 -22.46
C SER A 2 -35.62 7.75 -22.04
N ILE A 3 -35.55 8.86 -22.78
CA ILE A 3 -36.42 10.04 -22.59
C ILE A 3 -37.89 9.76 -22.98
N THR A 4 -38.13 8.64 -23.66
CA THR A 4 -39.46 8.17 -24.06
C THR A 4 -40.09 7.22 -23.05
N ASP A 5 -39.39 6.91 -21.96
CA ASP A 5 -39.93 6.04 -20.92
C ASP A 5 -41.01 6.77 -20.11
N GLN A 6 -42.13 6.08 -19.86
CA GLN A 6 -43.27 6.68 -19.17
C GLN A 6 -42.93 7.02 -17.71
N GLY A 7 -42.08 6.21 -17.06
CA GLY A 7 -41.61 6.47 -15.70
C GLY A 7 -40.76 7.75 -15.64
N TYR A 8 -39.86 7.94 -16.61
CA TYR A 8 -39.07 9.16 -16.74
C TYR A 8 -39.95 10.41 -16.92
N GLN A 9 -40.97 10.35 -17.78
CA GLN A 9 -41.86 11.49 -18.02
C GLN A 9 -42.71 11.85 -16.79
N ASN A 10 -43.22 10.83 -16.08
CA ASN A 10 -43.99 11.03 -14.86
C ASN A 10 -43.14 11.68 -13.75
N GLU A 11 -41.90 11.23 -13.59
CA GLU A 11 -40.97 11.83 -12.62
C GLU A 11 -40.61 13.27 -12.98
N LYS A 12 -40.32 13.54 -14.27
CA LYS A 12 -40.08 14.90 -14.77
C LYS A 12 -41.25 15.84 -14.51
N ALA A 13 -42.49 15.37 -14.72
CA ALA A 13 -43.69 16.15 -14.45
C ALA A 13 -43.87 16.44 -12.95
N ARG A 14 -43.56 15.46 -12.10
CA ARG A 14 -43.58 15.61 -10.63
C ARG A 14 -42.56 16.66 -10.17
N GLU A 15 -41.32 16.56 -10.62
CA GLU A 15 -40.25 17.52 -10.30
C GLU A 15 -40.66 18.96 -10.64
N VAL A 16 -41.24 19.18 -11.83
CA VAL A 16 -41.72 20.51 -12.26
C VAL A 16 -42.87 21.00 -11.36
N ARG A 17 -43.84 20.12 -11.05
CA ARG A 17 -44.97 20.46 -10.18
C ARG A 17 -44.53 20.83 -8.76
N GLU A 18 -43.53 20.15 -8.24
CA GLU A 18 -42.99 20.37 -6.89
C GLU A 18 -41.92 21.47 -6.85
N GLY A 19 -41.60 22.10 -7.99
CA GLY A 19 -40.66 23.21 -8.07
C GLY A 19 -39.20 22.80 -7.84
N PHE A 20 -38.86 21.55 -8.16
CA PHE A 20 -37.49 21.07 -8.04
C PHE A 20 -36.55 21.85 -8.98
N PRO A 21 -35.29 22.08 -8.57
CA PRO A 21 -34.30 22.69 -9.45
C PRO A 21 -34.04 21.81 -10.67
N GLN A 22 -33.71 22.44 -11.79
CA GLN A 22 -33.39 21.73 -13.03
C GLN A 22 -32.26 20.71 -12.80
N CYS A 23 -32.51 19.46 -13.20
CA CYS A 23 -31.51 18.40 -13.12
C CYS A 23 -30.28 18.72 -13.99
N ARG A 24 -29.09 18.68 -13.39
CA ARG A 24 -27.79 18.93 -14.04
C ARG A 24 -26.93 17.68 -14.20
N CYS A 25 -27.52 16.48 -14.12
CA CYS A 25 -26.76 15.24 -14.27
C CYS A 25 -26.26 15.07 -15.71
N SER A 26 -25.32 14.15 -15.91
CA SER A 26 -24.75 13.84 -17.24
C SER A 26 -25.76 13.41 -18.29
N ASN A 27 -26.92 12.88 -17.90
CA ASN A 27 -28.00 12.52 -18.81
C ASN A 27 -28.86 13.73 -19.22
N CYS A 28 -29.01 14.72 -18.34
CA CYS A 28 -29.84 15.91 -18.59
C CYS A 28 -29.05 17.06 -19.23
N MET A 29 -27.76 17.21 -18.89
CA MET A 29 -26.87 18.24 -19.44
C MET A 29 -25.50 17.63 -19.80
N PRO A 30 -25.42 16.92 -20.93
CA PRO A 30 -24.22 16.16 -21.30
C PRO A 30 -23.01 17.04 -21.62
N MET A 31 -23.21 18.22 -22.22
CA MET A 31 -22.11 19.14 -22.51
C MET A 31 -21.47 19.69 -21.24
N GLU A 32 -22.29 20.16 -20.30
CA GLU A 32 -21.81 20.66 -19.00
C GLU A 32 -21.13 19.57 -18.19
N ALA A 33 -21.65 18.34 -18.22
CA ALA A 33 -21.02 17.22 -17.54
C ALA A 33 -19.64 16.87 -18.12
N ASN A 34 -19.47 16.96 -19.44
CA ASN A 34 -18.15 16.77 -20.07
C ASN A 34 -17.18 17.88 -19.65
N THR A 35 -17.60 19.15 -19.70
CA THR A 35 -16.79 20.28 -19.23
C THR A 35 -16.45 20.16 -17.74
N PHE A 36 -17.37 19.66 -16.93
CA PHE A 36 -17.14 19.38 -15.51
C PHE A 36 -16.06 18.32 -15.30
N ILE A 37 -16.10 17.21 -16.06
CA ILE A 37 -15.09 16.14 -15.99
C ILE A 37 -13.71 16.66 -16.41
N GLU A 38 -13.63 17.46 -17.48
CA GLU A 38 -12.38 18.04 -17.97
C GLU A 38 -11.72 18.97 -16.94
N ASN A 39 -12.53 19.73 -16.19
CA ASN A 39 -12.07 20.66 -15.17
C ASN A 39 -12.04 20.06 -13.76
N MET A 40 -12.38 18.77 -13.60
CA MET A 40 -12.40 18.09 -12.30
C MET A 40 -11.02 18.09 -11.64
N ASN A 41 -9.98 18.12 -12.45
CA ASN A 41 -8.60 18.23 -11.99
C ASN A 41 -8.28 19.59 -11.32
N LEU A 42 -9.03 20.67 -11.58
CA LEU A 42 -8.88 22.00 -10.98
C LEU A 42 -9.75 22.17 -9.72
N MET A 43 -10.57 21.17 -9.40
CA MET A 43 -11.43 21.19 -8.23
C MET A 43 -10.64 21.02 -6.92
N THR A 44 -11.09 21.74 -5.90
CA THR A 44 -10.63 21.71 -4.52
C THR A 44 -11.85 21.60 -3.61
N VAL A 45 -11.64 21.22 -2.36
CA VAL A 45 -12.74 21.10 -1.37
C VAL A 45 -13.49 22.42 -1.22
N ASP A 46 -12.81 23.55 -1.41
CA ASP A 46 -13.37 24.89 -1.21
C ASP A 46 -14.14 25.42 -2.43
N ASN A 47 -13.90 24.87 -3.63
CA ASN A 47 -14.54 25.33 -4.87
C ASN A 47 -15.52 24.32 -5.50
N VAL A 48 -15.59 23.09 -4.96
CA VAL A 48 -16.39 21.99 -5.53
C VAL A 48 -17.86 22.34 -5.64
N ASP A 49 -18.45 22.92 -4.58
CA ASP A 49 -19.87 23.27 -4.55
C ASP A 49 -20.18 24.32 -5.62
N ARG A 50 -19.33 25.35 -5.74
CA ARG A 50 -19.47 26.39 -6.78
C ARG A 50 -19.34 25.82 -8.19
N MET A 51 -18.44 24.85 -8.39
CA MET A 51 -18.25 24.22 -9.70
C MET A 51 -19.40 23.28 -10.09
N ILE A 52 -20.12 22.72 -9.11
CA ILE A 52 -21.32 21.91 -9.37
C ILE A 52 -22.54 22.82 -9.64
N THR A 53 -22.64 23.97 -8.96
CA THR A 53 -23.83 24.83 -9.03
C THR A 53 -23.76 25.94 -10.07
N THR A 54 -22.57 26.33 -10.55
CA THR A 54 -22.38 27.44 -11.50
C THR A 54 -22.33 26.90 -12.92
N ASP A 55 -22.90 27.65 -13.87
CA ASP A 55 -22.73 27.37 -15.30
C ASP A 55 -21.25 27.45 -15.67
N MET A 56 -20.68 26.34 -16.15
CA MET A 56 -19.23 26.13 -16.30
C MET A 56 -18.58 27.08 -17.32
N ASN A 57 -19.39 27.87 -18.04
CA ASN A 57 -18.97 28.95 -18.94
C ASN A 57 -18.14 30.06 -18.25
N VAL A 58 -18.16 30.15 -16.91
CA VAL A 58 -17.33 31.11 -16.15
C VAL A 58 -15.84 30.70 -16.14
N TYR A 59 -15.54 29.43 -16.38
CA TYR A 59 -14.16 28.96 -16.55
C TYR A 59 -13.86 28.91 -18.04
N GLU A 60 -13.65 30.08 -18.65
CA GLU A 60 -13.06 30.16 -19.99
C GLU A 60 -11.85 29.22 -20.06
N THR A 61 -11.85 28.35 -21.07
CA THR A 61 -10.81 27.38 -21.37
C THR A 61 -9.43 28.04 -21.24
N GLY A 62 -8.74 27.85 -20.11
CA GLY A 62 -7.45 28.49 -19.85
C GLY A 62 -7.28 29.22 -18.52
N ALA A 63 -8.31 29.31 -17.66
CA ALA A 63 -8.12 29.78 -16.29
C ALA A 63 -7.26 28.78 -15.48
N SER A 64 -5.94 28.94 -15.58
CA SER A 64 -4.95 28.20 -14.81
C SER A 64 -5.09 28.56 -13.34
N VAL A 65 -5.94 27.82 -12.62
CA VAL A 65 -5.86 27.78 -11.17
C VAL A 65 -4.56 27.04 -10.85
N LEU A 66 -3.51 27.80 -10.55
CA LEU A 66 -2.24 27.28 -10.05
C LEU A 66 -2.55 26.32 -8.90
N LYS A 67 -2.44 25.02 -9.15
CA LYS A 67 -2.47 24.01 -8.10
C LYS A 67 -1.29 24.34 -7.20
N LEU A 68 -1.54 24.98 -6.05
CA LEU A 68 -0.51 25.09 -5.03
C LEU A 68 -0.07 23.65 -4.75
N PRO A 69 1.20 23.28 -4.99
CA PRO A 69 1.65 21.94 -4.70
C PRO A 69 1.45 21.74 -3.20
N LYS A 70 0.40 20.98 -2.84
CA LYS A 70 0.20 20.59 -1.44
C LYS A 70 1.51 19.93 -1.03
N PRO A 71 2.18 20.38 0.03
CA PRO A 71 3.38 19.72 0.51
C PRO A 71 3.00 18.25 0.68
N LYS A 72 3.63 17.38 -0.12
CA LYS A 72 3.48 15.94 0.04
C LYS A 72 4.06 15.65 1.41
N THR A 73 3.23 15.63 2.44
CA THR A 73 3.59 15.03 3.71
C THR A 73 3.93 13.60 3.37
N ARG A 74 5.23 13.32 3.25
CA ARG A 74 5.72 11.97 3.03
C ARG A 74 5.30 11.22 4.27
N ALA A 75 4.20 10.48 4.17
CA ALA A 75 3.83 9.53 5.20
C ALA A 75 5.08 8.68 5.47
N PRO A 76 5.45 8.49 6.75
CA PRO A 76 6.65 7.75 7.10
C PRO A 76 6.60 6.41 6.38
N ARG A 77 7.64 6.13 5.58
CA ARG A 77 7.76 4.85 4.88
C ARG A 77 7.80 3.78 5.95
N VAL A 78 6.74 2.98 6.04
CA VAL A 78 6.71 1.82 6.92
C VAL A 78 7.92 0.96 6.59
N SER A 79 8.70 0.62 7.61
CA SER A 79 9.91 -0.18 7.49
C SER A 79 9.60 -1.47 6.73
N LYS A 80 10.35 -1.75 5.64
CA LYS A 80 10.29 -3.03 4.92
C LYS A 80 10.88 -4.20 5.71
N LYS A 81 11.40 -3.98 6.92
CA LYS A 81 11.97 -5.06 7.73
C LYS A 81 10.84 -5.92 8.26
N ARG A 82 10.80 -7.18 7.79
CA ARG A 82 9.93 -8.24 8.32
C ARG A 82 10.13 -8.36 9.83
N ALA A 83 9.04 -8.57 10.57
CA ALA A 83 9.08 -8.83 12.00
C ALA A 83 10.10 -9.94 12.32
N LEU A 84 10.95 -9.68 13.31
CA LEU A 84 11.98 -10.62 13.74
C LEU A 84 11.33 -11.64 14.67
N ALA A 85 10.78 -12.71 14.13
CA ALA A 85 10.03 -13.72 14.88
C ALA A 85 10.35 -15.14 14.40
N TYR A 86 10.24 -16.10 15.32
CA TYR A 86 10.28 -17.51 14.95
C TYR A 86 9.10 -17.84 14.01
N PRO A 87 9.27 -18.75 13.05
CA PRO A 87 8.19 -19.13 12.13
C PRO A 87 6.92 -19.60 12.86
N GLU A 88 7.09 -20.29 13.99
CA GLU A 88 5.99 -20.83 14.76
C GLU A 88 5.19 -19.74 15.49
N ASP A 89 5.86 -18.75 16.09
CA ASP A 89 5.20 -17.59 16.70
C ASP A 89 4.37 -16.81 15.67
N LEU A 90 4.92 -16.62 14.46
CA LEU A 90 4.20 -15.98 13.36
C LEU A 90 2.99 -16.80 12.94
N ARG A 91 3.11 -18.13 12.87
CA ARG A 91 2.01 -19.03 12.50
C ARG A 91 0.86 -18.92 13.53
N ILE A 92 1.18 -18.97 14.82
CA ILE A 92 0.20 -18.85 15.91
C ILE A 92 -0.45 -17.47 15.87
N TYR A 93 0.33 -16.41 15.69
CA TYR A 93 -0.17 -15.04 15.63
C TYR A 93 -1.14 -14.84 14.46
N LYS A 94 -0.80 -15.31 13.27
CA LYS A 94 -1.70 -15.27 12.10
C LYS A 94 -2.98 -16.06 12.32
N LYS A 95 -2.88 -17.25 12.93
CA LYS A 95 -4.04 -18.07 13.28
C LYS A 95 -4.99 -17.32 14.22
N ARG A 96 -4.45 -16.74 15.31
CA ARG A 96 -5.24 -15.96 16.28
C ARG A 96 -5.92 -14.75 15.65
N MET A 97 -5.23 -14.04 14.76
CA MET A 97 -5.83 -12.91 14.02
C MET A 97 -7.03 -13.38 13.18
N ARG A 98 -6.90 -14.51 12.48
CA ARG A 98 -7.99 -15.09 11.69
C ARG A 98 -9.19 -15.47 12.57
N GLU A 99 -8.94 -16.26 13.62
CA GLU A 99 -9.98 -16.70 14.56
C GLU A 99 -10.73 -15.53 15.20
N THR A 100 -10.00 -14.48 15.59
CA THR A 100 -10.60 -13.29 16.21
C THR A 100 -11.51 -12.54 15.25
N VAL A 101 -11.09 -12.37 13.99
CA VAL A 101 -11.91 -11.68 12.99
C VAL A 101 -13.11 -12.51 12.57
N ASP A 102 -12.95 -13.82 12.43
CA ASP A 102 -14.04 -14.73 12.10
C ASP A 102 -15.09 -14.75 13.23
N GLN A 103 -14.66 -14.71 14.50
CA GLN A 103 -15.55 -14.59 15.65
C GLN A 103 -16.30 -13.25 15.66
N LEU A 104 -15.60 -12.13 15.48
CA LEU A 104 -16.24 -10.81 15.41
C LEU A 104 -17.23 -10.71 14.24
N HIS A 105 -16.91 -11.33 13.11
CA HIS A 105 -17.80 -11.41 11.96
C HIS A 105 -19.08 -12.19 12.28
N GLN A 106 -18.94 -13.33 12.94
CA GLN A 106 -20.08 -14.15 13.35
C GLN A 106 -20.95 -13.42 14.40
N ASP A 107 -20.34 -12.69 15.32
CA ASP A 107 -21.05 -11.91 16.35
C ASP A 107 -21.80 -10.70 15.74
N GLU A 108 -21.21 -10.02 14.76
CA GLU A 108 -21.82 -8.81 14.16
C GLU A 108 -22.87 -9.13 13.08
N HIS A 109 -22.65 -10.17 12.27
CA HIS A 109 -23.49 -10.45 11.09
C HIS A 109 -24.29 -11.76 11.18
N GLY A 110 -23.96 -12.67 12.10
CA GLY A 110 -24.65 -13.95 12.26
C GLY A 110 -24.62 -14.82 10.99
N GLU A 111 -25.61 -15.70 10.85
CA GLU A 111 -25.71 -16.65 9.73
C GLU A 111 -26.16 -16.00 8.40
N ASN A 112 -26.63 -14.75 8.42
CA ASN A 112 -27.19 -14.05 7.25
C ASN A 112 -26.16 -13.18 6.50
N ALA A 113 -24.87 -13.38 6.75
CA ALA A 113 -23.83 -12.60 6.11
C ALA A 113 -23.65 -13.01 4.62
N PHE A 114 -23.70 -12.03 3.71
CA PHE A 114 -23.41 -12.24 2.28
C PHE A 114 -21.94 -12.56 1.99
N PHE A 115 -21.06 -12.32 2.96
CA PHE A 115 -19.63 -12.53 2.88
C PHE A 115 -19.12 -13.22 4.15
N THR A 116 -17.99 -13.91 4.03
CA THR A 116 -17.31 -14.55 5.17
C THR A 116 -16.22 -13.65 5.74
N GLY A 117 -15.83 -13.89 6.99
CA GLY A 117 -14.69 -13.20 7.61
C GLY A 117 -13.40 -13.34 6.80
N SER A 118 -13.20 -14.47 6.10
CA SER A 118 -12.09 -14.67 5.16
C SER A 118 -12.14 -13.83 3.89
N GLN A 119 -13.33 -13.50 3.39
CA GLN A 119 -13.49 -12.60 2.23
C GLN A 119 -13.24 -11.14 2.62
N LEU A 120 -13.72 -10.73 3.79
CA LEU A 120 -13.51 -9.39 4.33
C LEU A 120 -12.05 -9.16 4.76
N PHE A 121 -11.48 -10.18 5.42
CA PHE A 121 -10.13 -10.17 5.97
C PHE A 121 -9.27 -11.27 5.35
N GLN A 122 -8.78 -10.93 4.15
CA GLN A 122 -7.95 -11.79 3.33
C GLN A 122 -6.58 -12.06 3.97
N ASP A 123 -6.00 -13.22 3.68
CA ASP A 123 -4.67 -13.62 4.19
C ASP A 123 -3.58 -12.61 3.85
N LYS A 124 -3.70 -11.87 2.73
CA LYS A 124 -2.77 -10.79 2.37
C LYS A 124 -2.71 -9.69 3.43
N LYS A 125 -3.86 -9.34 4.03
CA LYS A 125 -3.94 -8.35 5.11
C LYS A 125 -3.32 -8.89 6.40
N ILE A 126 -3.58 -10.16 6.71
CA ILE A 126 -2.96 -10.89 7.85
C ILE A 126 -1.44 -10.91 7.73
N ASP A 127 -0.93 -11.28 6.56
CA ASP A 127 0.51 -11.32 6.28
C ASP A 127 1.17 -9.95 6.40
N LEU A 128 0.48 -8.91 5.94
CA LEU A 128 0.96 -7.54 6.01
C LEU A 128 1.10 -7.07 7.47
N ILE A 129 0.10 -7.31 8.30
CA ILE A 129 0.16 -7.01 9.74
C ILE A 129 1.27 -7.82 10.40
N ALA A 130 1.34 -9.14 10.13
CA ALA A 130 2.38 -10.00 10.66
C ALA A 130 3.80 -9.55 10.27
N HIS A 131 3.98 -9.02 9.06
CA HIS A 131 5.27 -8.48 8.62
C HIS A 131 5.67 -7.20 9.33
N HIS A 132 4.71 -6.37 9.70
CA HIS A 132 4.97 -5.08 10.37
C HIS A 132 4.76 -5.12 11.88
N ALA A 133 4.41 -6.28 12.45
CA ALA A 133 3.98 -6.45 13.83
C ALA A 133 4.89 -5.78 14.87
N ASP A 134 6.22 -5.82 14.71
CA ASP A 134 7.16 -5.19 15.65
C ASP A 134 7.13 -3.64 15.64
N ASN A 135 6.53 -3.02 14.63
CA ASN A 135 6.50 -1.56 14.43
C ASN A 135 5.11 -0.94 14.65
N LEU A 136 4.07 -1.76 14.81
CA LEU A 136 2.69 -1.30 15.00
C LEU A 136 2.50 -0.83 16.44
N ARG A 137 2.10 0.42 16.65
CA ARG A 137 1.92 1.00 18.00
C ARG A 137 0.54 1.58 18.24
N SER A 138 -0.21 1.83 17.17
CA SER A 138 -1.49 2.49 17.24
C SER A 138 -2.53 1.86 16.31
N ILE A 139 -3.79 2.08 16.64
CA ILE A 139 -4.95 1.75 15.79
C ILE A 139 -4.79 2.34 14.38
N LYS A 140 -4.21 3.54 14.28
CA LYS A 140 -3.97 4.22 12.99
C LYS A 140 -3.02 3.42 12.11
N ASP A 141 -1.97 2.82 12.69
CA ASP A 141 -1.01 2.02 11.92
C ASP A 141 -1.69 0.78 11.32
N ILE A 142 -2.54 0.11 12.11
CA ILE A 142 -3.30 -1.06 11.67
C ILE A 142 -4.32 -0.66 10.60
N ARG A 143 -5.06 0.45 10.81
CA ARG A 143 -6.01 0.96 9.82
C ARG A 143 -5.35 1.27 8.48
N VAL A 144 -4.15 1.84 8.48
CA VAL A 144 -3.39 2.12 7.25
C VAL A 144 -3.02 0.83 6.51
N LEU A 145 -2.75 -0.27 7.22
CA LEU A 145 -2.42 -1.56 6.60
C LEU A 145 -3.65 -2.32 6.10
N ILE A 146 -4.78 -2.27 6.82
CA ILE A 146 -6.00 -2.98 6.46
C ILE A 146 -6.79 -2.26 5.37
N GLY A 147 -6.84 -0.92 5.45
CA GLY A 147 -7.67 -0.08 4.60
C GLY A 147 -8.95 0.41 5.29
N GLY A 148 -10.00 0.63 4.50
CA GLY A 148 -11.25 1.27 4.94
C GLY A 148 -12.29 0.33 5.56
N GLU A 149 -12.33 -0.94 5.14
CA GLU A 149 -13.33 -1.90 5.61
C GLU A 149 -12.87 -2.60 6.89
N THR A 150 -13.59 -2.37 7.99
CA THR A 150 -13.32 -2.97 9.30
C THR A 150 -14.64 -3.27 10.03
N ILE A 151 -14.70 -4.45 10.65
CA ILE A 151 -15.77 -4.85 11.58
C ILE A 151 -15.62 -4.04 12.88
N LYS A 152 -16.71 -3.80 13.61
CA LYS A 152 -16.65 -3.10 14.89
C LYS A 152 -15.76 -3.87 15.88
N GLY A 153 -14.85 -3.18 16.56
CA GLY A 153 -13.91 -3.79 17.50
C GLY A 153 -12.75 -4.56 16.87
N GLN A 154 -12.74 -4.76 15.54
CA GLN A 154 -11.65 -5.47 14.86
C GLN A 154 -10.29 -4.80 15.06
N LEU A 155 -10.22 -3.48 14.94
CA LEU A 155 -8.95 -2.76 15.04
C LEU A 155 -8.36 -2.83 16.45
N ASP A 156 -9.22 -2.74 17.47
CA ASP A 156 -8.81 -2.83 18.88
C ASP A 156 -8.31 -4.24 19.20
N ALA A 157 -9.08 -5.26 18.81
CA ALA A 157 -8.71 -6.65 19.01
C ALA A 157 -7.40 -7.03 18.30
N LEU A 158 -7.19 -6.53 17.06
CA LEU A 158 -5.94 -6.74 16.34
C LEU A 158 -4.77 -5.99 16.99
N LEU A 159 -4.98 -4.81 17.56
CA LEU A 159 -3.95 -4.07 18.28
C LEU A 159 -3.52 -4.82 19.54
N ASP A 160 -4.48 -5.33 20.32
CA ASP A 160 -4.21 -6.10 21.54
C ASP A 160 -3.46 -7.41 21.26
N LEU A 161 -3.85 -8.12 20.19
CA LEU A 161 -3.10 -9.28 19.70
C LEU A 161 -1.67 -8.91 19.30
N THR A 162 -1.50 -7.75 18.66
CA THR A 162 -0.19 -7.25 18.23
C THR A 162 0.69 -6.90 19.43
N HIS A 163 0.15 -6.24 20.44
CA HIS A 163 0.86 -5.97 21.69
C HIS A 163 1.27 -7.27 22.39
N THR A 164 0.37 -8.24 22.47
CA THR A 164 0.67 -9.56 23.03
C THR A 164 1.78 -10.26 22.25
N PHE A 165 1.76 -10.19 20.92
CA PHE A 165 2.80 -10.73 20.06
C PHE A 165 4.14 -10.02 20.24
N GLN A 166 4.16 -8.72 20.50
CA GLN A 166 5.38 -7.96 20.71
C GLN A 166 6.11 -8.32 22.01
N LEU A 167 5.40 -8.86 23.01
CA LEU A 167 5.97 -9.32 24.29
C LEU A 167 6.75 -10.65 24.18
N ARG A 168 6.70 -11.33 23.04
CA ARG A 168 7.43 -12.57 22.82
C ARG A 168 8.95 -12.38 22.90
N GLN A 169 9.67 -13.47 23.11
CA GLN A 169 11.13 -13.47 22.98
C GLN A 169 11.51 -13.28 21.50
N LYS A 170 12.32 -12.25 21.23
CA LYS A 170 12.77 -11.95 19.87
C LYS A 170 14.05 -12.76 19.58
N PRO A 171 14.13 -13.48 18.44
CA PRO A 171 15.39 -14.07 18.02
C PRO A 171 16.45 -12.97 17.90
N VAL A 172 17.65 -13.27 18.37
CA VAL A 172 18.80 -12.37 18.25
C VAL A 172 19.03 -12.10 16.77
N ALA A 173 19.05 -10.82 16.39
CA ALA A 173 19.34 -10.43 15.03
C ALA A 173 20.79 -10.85 14.72
N ILE A 174 20.97 -11.90 13.91
CA ILE A 174 22.29 -12.24 13.40
C ILE A 174 22.73 -11.03 12.55
N PRO A 175 23.82 -10.33 12.91
CA PRO A 175 24.30 -9.22 12.12
C PRO A 175 24.61 -9.73 10.73
N LYS A 176 23.88 -9.24 9.72
CA LYS A 176 24.19 -9.53 8.33
C LYS A 176 25.59 -8.97 8.07
N LYS A 177 26.57 -9.82 7.77
CA LYS A 177 27.88 -9.37 7.26
C LYS A 177 27.59 -8.41 6.11
N THR A 178 28.07 -7.18 6.22
CA THR A 178 27.89 -6.18 5.18
C THR A 178 28.58 -6.66 3.90
N GLY A 179 28.17 -6.16 2.73
CA GLY A 179 28.88 -6.47 1.48
C GLY A 179 30.37 -6.10 1.53
N SER A 180 30.74 -5.14 2.39
CA SER A 180 32.13 -4.81 2.75
C SER A 180 32.82 -5.95 3.51
N SER A 181 32.18 -6.51 4.54
CA SER A 181 32.73 -7.63 5.31
C SER A 181 32.89 -8.90 4.46
N LEU A 182 31.95 -9.20 3.57
CA LEU A 182 32.06 -10.35 2.65
C LEU A 182 33.20 -10.19 1.64
N ARG A 183 33.44 -8.96 1.16
CA ARG A 183 34.57 -8.67 0.25
C ARG A 183 35.91 -8.69 0.98
N ALA A 184 35.95 -8.22 2.22
CA ALA A 184 37.13 -8.32 3.07
C ALA A 184 37.49 -9.78 3.31
N ASP A 185 36.52 -10.61 3.71
CA ASP A 185 36.69 -12.04 3.93
C ASP A 185 37.22 -12.75 2.67
N ALA A 186 36.63 -12.48 1.51
CA ALA A 186 37.07 -13.05 0.22
C ALA A 186 38.48 -12.57 -0.20
N ALA A 187 38.85 -11.33 0.11
CA ALA A 187 40.20 -10.82 -0.14
C ALA A 187 41.23 -11.50 0.77
N THR A 188 40.91 -11.72 2.04
CA THR A 188 41.76 -12.50 2.97
C THR A 188 41.90 -13.96 2.53
N GLU A 189 40.82 -14.62 2.10
CA GLU A 189 40.90 -16.00 1.58
C GLU A 189 41.75 -16.09 0.30
N ALA A 190 41.66 -15.11 -0.59
CA ALA A 190 42.49 -15.06 -1.80
C ALA A 190 43.98 -14.86 -1.49
N LEU A 191 44.31 -14.07 -0.46
CA LEU A 191 45.69 -13.88 -0.01
C LEU A 191 46.26 -15.15 0.64
N VAL A 192 45.48 -15.81 1.50
CA VAL A 192 45.87 -17.07 2.15
C VAL A 192 46.10 -18.18 1.11
N ASN A 193 45.22 -18.32 0.13
CA ASN A 193 45.37 -19.31 -0.95
C ASN A 193 46.58 -19.02 -1.85
N ARG A 194 46.97 -17.75 -2.00
CA ARG A 194 48.18 -17.39 -2.76
C ARG A 194 49.44 -17.73 -1.98
N SER A 195 49.49 -17.43 -0.69
CA SER A 195 50.62 -17.79 0.18
C SER A 195 50.81 -19.31 0.34
N GLN A 196 49.75 -20.11 0.20
CA GLN A 196 49.85 -21.58 0.21
C GLN A 196 50.35 -22.18 -1.12
N LYS A 197 50.20 -21.46 -2.25
CA LYS A 197 50.75 -21.89 -3.55
C LYS A 197 52.24 -21.60 -3.71
N ASP A 198 52.77 -20.63 -2.97
CA ASP A 198 54.19 -20.26 -2.98
C ASP A 198 54.96 -21.00 -1.85
N GLY A 199 54.80 -22.33 -1.79
CA GLY A 199 55.71 -23.20 -1.04
C GLY A 199 57.09 -23.30 -1.73
N PRO A 200 58.19 -23.53 -0.99
CA PRO A 200 59.54 -23.27 -1.47
C PRO A 200 59.99 -24.31 -2.50
N GLY A 201 60.05 -23.93 -3.77
CA GLY A 201 60.65 -24.80 -4.78
C GLY A 201 60.54 -24.29 -6.21
N GLY A 202 61.65 -23.78 -6.75
CA GLY A 202 61.91 -23.77 -8.19
C GLY A 202 61.99 -22.40 -8.85
N PHE A 203 63.15 -21.73 -8.73
CA PHE A 203 63.57 -20.77 -9.75
C PHE A 203 63.74 -21.52 -11.08
N ALA A 204 62.85 -21.28 -12.05
CA ALA A 204 63.07 -21.69 -13.43
C ALA A 204 63.68 -20.51 -14.22
N PRO A 205 64.78 -20.71 -14.98
CA PRO A 205 65.48 -19.61 -15.64
C PRO A 205 64.70 -19.09 -16.86
N ARG A 206 64.69 -17.76 -17.03
CA ARG A 206 64.17 -17.07 -18.21
C ARG A 206 64.94 -17.51 -19.47
N ARG A 207 64.27 -18.15 -20.43
CA ARG A 207 64.80 -18.39 -21.78
C ARG A 207 64.86 -17.07 -22.55
N SER A 208 66.06 -16.60 -22.86
CA SER A 208 66.28 -15.46 -23.78
C SER A 208 66.04 -15.89 -25.22
N VAL A 209 65.09 -15.28 -25.92
CA VAL A 209 64.92 -15.46 -27.36
C VAL A 209 65.78 -14.43 -28.10
N ARG A 210 66.85 -14.89 -28.74
CA ARG A 210 67.66 -14.11 -29.70
C ARG A 210 66.90 -13.99 -31.02
N LYS A 211 66.56 -12.77 -31.43
CA LYS A 211 66.13 -12.42 -32.79
C LYS A 211 67.34 -12.56 -33.74
N LYS A 212 67.20 -13.34 -34.83
CA LYS A 212 68.06 -13.22 -36.02
C LYS A 212 67.42 -12.22 -36.98
N LEU A 213 68.23 -11.29 -37.47
CA LEU A 213 67.95 -10.48 -38.67
C LEU A 213 68.11 -11.38 -39.90
N ASP A 214 67.17 -11.27 -40.82
CA ASP A 214 67.41 -11.25 -42.27
C ASP A 214 66.72 -9.98 -42.81
#